data_AF-A0A8B7ZL45-F1
#
_entry.id   AF-A0A8B7ZL45-F1
#
_cell.length_a   1.000
_cell.length_b   1.000
_cell.length_c   1.000
_cell.angle_alpha   90.00
_cell.angle_beta   90.00
_cell.angle_gamma   90.00
#
_symmetry.space_group_name_H-M   'P 1'
#
loop_
_entity.id
_entity.type
_entity.pdbx_description
1 polymer ?
#
loop_
_entity_poly.entity_id
_entity_poly.type
_entity_poly.pdbx_seq_one_letter_code
_entity_poly.pdbx_strand_id
1 'polypeptide(L)'
;MITGAVLADKPTSYNTGRYMCISYERDDNLHAGITTSKGTVYSYDETGVQQEYHRWCQCLAVPLLEESDEDLKSGWDQRLADTATELQWKKDKYHEDCHNCFDFVVSFLNAIGYRYTPHNPNGPITRDGFCQDMILPVTSRAAGYIGIHRSITKYGFLVQQASKVL
;
A
#
# COMPACT_ATOMS: atom_id res chain seq x y z
N MET A 1 -9.91 -5.46 -12.85
CA MET A 1 -10.04 -5.48 -11.38
C MET A 1 -8.63 -5.32 -10.82
N ILE A 2 -8.40 -4.41 -9.87
CA ILE A 2 -7.04 -4.05 -9.42
C ILE A 2 -6.55 -5.10 -8.42
N THR A 3 -5.70 -6.01 -8.89
CA THR A 3 -4.89 -6.86 -8.03
C THR A 3 -3.63 -6.06 -7.68
N GLY A 4 -3.43 -5.72 -6.41
CA GLY A 4 -2.35 -4.81 -6.02
C GLY A 4 -2.15 -4.65 -4.52
N ALA A 5 -1.09 -3.93 -4.15
CA ALA A 5 -0.91 -3.46 -2.79
C ALA A 5 -1.81 -2.24 -2.57
N VAL A 6 -2.31 -2.10 -1.36
CA VAL A 6 -3.12 -0.96 -0.96
C VAL A 6 -2.44 -0.33 0.25
N LEU A 7 -2.26 0.99 0.18
CA LEU A 7 -1.79 1.80 1.29
C LEU A 7 -2.98 2.57 1.85
N ALA A 8 -3.25 2.42 3.13
CA ALA A 8 -4.15 3.30 3.85
C ALA A 8 -3.37 3.91 5.01
N ASP A 9 -3.68 5.14 5.40
CA ASP A 9 -3.19 5.61 6.70
C ASP A 9 -3.80 4.72 7.81
N LYS A 10 -3.03 4.35 8.84
CA LYS A 10 -3.53 3.46 9.90
C LYS A 10 -4.72 4.18 10.54
N PRO A 11 -5.95 3.63 10.59
CA PRO A 11 -7.03 4.26 11.30
C PRO A 11 -6.65 4.28 12.77
N THR A 12 -6.12 5.41 13.23
CA THR A 12 -5.98 5.66 14.66
C THR A 12 -7.40 5.71 15.23
N SER A 13 -7.62 5.10 16.39
CA SER A 13 -8.94 4.80 16.96
C SER A 13 -9.79 6.03 17.33
N TYR A 14 -9.40 7.23 16.89
CA TYR A 14 -9.94 8.51 17.32
C TYR A 14 -10.55 9.40 16.22
N ASN A 15 -10.51 9.03 14.93
CA ASN A 15 -10.87 9.97 13.86
C ASN A 15 -12.06 9.51 12.99
N THR A 16 -13.25 9.52 13.57
CA THR A 16 -14.52 9.18 12.90
C THR A 16 -15.13 10.34 12.07
N GLY A 17 -14.33 11.30 11.57
CA GLY A 17 -14.92 12.55 11.07
C GLY A 17 -14.22 13.31 9.95
N ARG A 18 -13.11 12.86 9.38
CA ARG A 18 -12.45 13.60 8.27
C ARG A 18 -12.05 12.67 7.14
N TYR A 19 -12.40 13.11 5.93
CA TYR A 19 -12.07 12.46 4.68
C TYR A 19 -10.53 12.38 4.53
N MET A 20 -9.95 11.20 4.74
CA MET A 20 -8.52 10.95 5.00
C MET A 20 -7.59 11.21 3.81
N CYS A 21 -8.03 10.91 2.58
CA CYS A 21 -7.17 11.12 1.39
C CYS A 21 -6.80 12.59 1.19
N ILE A 22 -7.63 13.55 1.61
CA ILE A 22 -7.29 14.98 1.54
C ILE A 22 -6.53 15.49 2.77
N SER A 23 -6.41 14.70 3.85
CA SER A 23 -5.67 15.05 5.06
C SER A 23 -4.28 14.41 5.16
N TYR A 24 -3.91 13.50 4.25
CA TYR A 24 -2.59 12.88 4.23
C TYR A 24 -1.44 13.91 4.22
N GLU A 25 -0.46 13.70 5.09
CA GLU A 25 0.84 14.38 5.15
C GLU A 25 1.98 13.36 4.95
N ARG A 26 3.16 13.83 4.52
CA ARG A 26 4.27 12.92 4.17
C ARG A 26 4.80 12.07 5.33
N ASP A 27 4.59 12.53 6.56
CA ASP A 27 5.07 11.86 7.78
C ASP A 27 4.00 10.97 8.43
N ASP A 28 2.84 10.79 7.78
CA ASP A 28 1.78 9.91 8.28
C ASP A 28 2.23 8.45 8.28
N ASN A 29 1.84 7.72 9.32
CA ASN A 29 2.16 6.32 9.49
C ASN A 29 1.21 5.44 8.66
N LEU A 30 1.62 5.14 7.43
CA LEU A 30 0.83 4.35 6.50
C LEU A 30 0.78 2.88 6.92
N HIS A 31 -0.42 2.31 6.92
CA HIS A 31 -0.69 0.88 6.98
C HIS A 31 -0.76 0.27 5.57
N ALA A 32 -0.15 -0.91 5.41
CA ALA A 32 -0.10 -1.61 4.13
C ALA A 32 -1.00 -2.85 4.15
N GLY A 33 -1.60 -3.14 3.00
CA GLY A 33 -2.39 -4.34 2.76
C GLY A 33 -2.25 -4.79 1.31
N ILE A 34 -2.79 -5.97 1.01
CA ILE A 34 -2.76 -6.55 -0.33
C ILE A 34 -4.13 -7.10 -0.70
N THR A 35 -4.59 -6.81 -1.92
CA THR A 35 -5.95 -7.15 -2.35
C THR A 35 -6.01 -8.52 -2.99
N THR A 36 -7.12 -9.21 -2.79
CA THR A 36 -7.55 -10.30 -3.68
C THR A 36 -8.08 -9.74 -5.00
N SER A 37 -8.27 -10.61 -5.99
CA SER A 37 -8.92 -10.29 -7.26
C SER A 37 -10.32 -9.67 -7.08
N LYS A 38 -11.01 -9.95 -5.96
CA LYS A 38 -12.34 -9.44 -5.62
C LYS A 38 -12.31 -8.14 -4.81
N GLY A 39 -11.12 -7.62 -4.49
CA GLY A 39 -10.94 -6.39 -3.72
C GLY A 39 -11.01 -6.56 -2.20
N THR A 40 -10.98 -7.80 -1.66
CA THR A 40 -10.79 -8.01 -0.22
C THR A 40 -9.34 -7.71 0.13
N VAL A 41 -9.11 -6.88 1.14
CA VAL A 41 -7.76 -6.51 1.58
C VAL A 41 -7.33 -7.41 2.73
N TYR A 42 -6.15 -7.99 2.61
CA TYR A 42 -5.44 -8.67 3.68
C TYR A 42 -4.41 -7.71 4.26
N SER A 43 -4.40 -7.54 5.58
CA SER A 43 -3.40 -6.72 6.27
C SER A 43 -3.03 -7.33 7.61
N TYR A 44 -1.87 -6.96 8.14
CA TYR A 44 -1.31 -7.54 9.35
C TYR A 44 -1.06 -6.47 10.41
N ASP A 45 -1.65 -6.64 11.59
CA ASP A 45 -1.49 -5.75 12.74
C ASP A 45 -1.34 -6.52 14.06
N GLU A 46 -1.37 -5.80 15.17
CA GLU A 46 -1.32 -6.32 16.55
C GLU A 46 -2.39 -7.38 16.88
N THR A 47 -3.44 -7.49 16.06
CA THR A 47 -4.52 -8.48 16.20
C THR A 47 -4.33 -9.71 15.30
N GLY A 48 -3.31 -9.73 14.44
CA GLY A 48 -3.05 -10.77 13.46
C GLY A 48 -3.40 -10.35 12.03
N VAL A 49 -3.52 -11.33 11.13
CA VAL A 49 -3.96 -11.06 9.75
C VAL A 49 -5.48 -10.82 9.73
N GLN A 50 -5.88 -9.68 9.21
CA GLN A 50 -7.28 -9.28 9.04
C GLN A 50 -7.66 -9.30 7.56
N GLN A 51 -8.94 -9.60 7.29
CA GLN A 51 -9.53 -9.56 5.96
C GLN A 51 -10.68 -8.56 5.94
N GLU A 52 -10.55 -7.49 5.16
CA GLU A 52 -11.45 -6.36 5.25
C GLU A 52 -11.75 -5.76 3.87
N TYR A 53 -12.95 -5.21 3.74
CA TYR A 53 -13.36 -4.47 2.54
C TYR A 53 -13.60 -2.99 2.89
N HIS A 54 -14.47 -2.74 3.87
CA HIS A 54 -14.98 -1.41 4.19
C HIS A 54 -13.99 -0.49 4.93
N ARG A 55 -12.91 -1.01 5.52
CA ARG A 55 -11.93 -0.17 6.23
C ARG A 55 -10.95 0.54 5.32
N TRP A 56 -10.92 0.14 4.04
CA TRP A 56 -9.97 0.65 3.03
C TRP A 56 -10.60 1.66 2.07
N CYS A 57 -11.75 2.27 2.43
CA CYS A 57 -12.45 3.23 1.57
C CYS A 57 -11.66 4.52 1.30
N GLN A 58 -10.61 4.81 2.07
CA GLN A 58 -9.75 5.98 1.91
C GLN A 58 -8.28 5.58 1.81
N CYS A 59 -7.97 4.83 0.75
CA CYS A 59 -6.65 4.30 0.49
C CYS A 59 -6.06 4.84 -0.83
N LEU A 60 -4.75 4.70 -0.96
CA LEU A 60 -4.03 4.77 -2.23
C LEU A 60 -3.80 3.35 -2.74
N ALA A 61 -4.34 3.05 -3.91
CA ALA A 61 -4.07 1.78 -4.58
C ALA A 61 -2.72 1.86 -5.31
N VAL A 62 -1.90 0.84 -5.11
CA VAL A 62 -0.64 0.62 -5.82
C VAL A 62 -0.85 -0.57 -6.75
N PRO A 63 -1.07 -0.32 -8.07
CA PRO A 63 -1.25 -1.42 -9.02
C PRO A 63 0.08 -2.19 -9.11
N LEU A 64 0.01 -3.51 -8.93
CA LEU A 64 1.20 -4.37 -8.98
C LEU A 64 1.22 -5.26 -10.21
N LEU A 65 0.05 -5.70 -10.69
CA LEU A 65 -0.08 -6.60 -11.83
C LEU A 65 -0.62 -5.87 -13.05
N GLU A 66 -0.01 -6.12 -14.19
CA GLU A 66 -0.46 -5.70 -15.51
C GLU A 66 -1.43 -6.74 -16.11
N GLU A 67 -2.11 -6.39 -17.21
CA GLU A 67 -3.02 -7.32 -17.89
C GLU A 67 -2.31 -8.62 -18.33
N SER A 68 -1.05 -8.53 -18.73
CA SER A 68 -0.21 -9.64 -19.19
C SER A 68 0.25 -10.63 -18.12
N ASP A 69 0.10 -10.31 -16.83
CA ASP A 69 0.68 -11.11 -15.73
C ASP A 69 -0.22 -12.31 -15.34
N GLU A 70 -0.63 -13.12 -16.32
CA GLU A 70 -1.57 -14.22 -16.14
C GLU A 70 -1.10 -15.27 -15.12
N ASP A 71 0.20 -15.61 -15.16
CA ASP A 71 0.79 -16.59 -14.25
C ASP A 71 0.63 -16.17 -12.79
N LEU A 72 0.97 -14.92 -12.47
CA LEU A 72 0.83 -14.38 -11.12
C LEU A 72 -0.64 -14.30 -10.70
N LYS A 73 -1.52 -13.86 -11.60
CA LYS A 73 -2.97 -13.76 -11.33
C LYS A 73 -3.60 -15.10 -10.98
N SER A 74 -3.20 -16.17 -11.68
CA SER A 74 -3.79 -17.50 -11.49
C SER A 74 -3.62 -18.04 -10.06
N GLY A 75 -2.47 -17.74 -9.42
CA GLY A 75 -2.14 -18.20 -8.08
C GLY A 75 -2.31 -17.15 -6.98
N TRP A 76 -2.62 -15.90 -7.31
CA TRP A 76 -2.58 -14.77 -6.39
C TRP A 76 -3.45 -14.96 -5.15
N ASP A 77 -4.75 -15.19 -5.35
CA ASP A 77 -5.72 -15.27 -4.26
C ASP A 77 -5.44 -16.48 -3.35
N GLN A 78 -5.11 -17.64 -3.95
CA GLN A 78 -4.80 -18.84 -3.20
C GLN A 78 -3.53 -18.65 -2.38
N ARG A 79 -2.47 -18.12 -2.99
CA ARG A 79 -1.21 -17.89 -2.25
C ARG A 79 -1.38 -16.86 -1.14
N LEU A 80 -2.23 -15.87 -1.35
CA LEU A 80 -2.51 -14.86 -0.32
C LEU A 80 -3.23 -15.50 0.87
N ALA A 81 -4.22 -16.35 0.60
CA ALA A 81 -4.90 -17.12 1.64
C ALA A 81 -3.92 -18.04 2.39
N ASP A 82 -3.05 -18.76 1.68
CA ASP A 82 -2.04 -19.63 2.29
C ASP A 82 -1.09 -18.82 3.18
N THR A 83 -0.56 -17.71 2.66
CA THR A 83 0.35 -16.81 3.39
C THR A 83 -0.30 -16.30 4.67
N ALA A 84 -1.58 -15.91 4.62
CA ALA A 84 -2.32 -15.44 5.78
C ALA A 84 -2.47 -16.47 6.93
N THR A 85 -2.31 -17.76 6.63
CA THR A 85 -2.43 -18.85 7.61
C THR A 85 -1.09 -19.31 8.20
N GLU A 86 0.04 -18.80 7.69
CA GLU A 86 1.36 -19.19 8.19
C GLU A 86 1.56 -18.75 9.64
N LEU A 87 2.26 -19.59 10.42
CA LEU A 87 2.43 -19.39 11.87
C LEU A 87 3.12 -18.06 12.23
N GLN A 88 3.93 -17.52 11.32
CA GLN A 88 4.65 -16.26 11.52
C GLN A 88 3.74 -15.03 11.49
N TRP A 89 2.51 -15.13 10.98
CA TRP A 89 1.55 -14.01 10.94
C TRP A 89 0.49 -14.09 12.03
N LYS A 90 0.75 -14.83 13.10
CA LYS A 90 -0.07 -14.78 14.31
C LYS A 90 0.16 -13.47 15.05
N LYS A 91 -0.85 -13.03 15.82
CA LYS A 91 -0.81 -11.79 16.60
C LYS A 91 0.36 -11.73 17.60
N ASP A 92 0.78 -12.86 18.17
CA ASP A 92 1.90 -12.95 19.12
C ASP A 92 3.28 -12.78 18.46
N LYS A 93 3.32 -12.72 17.13
CA LYS A 93 4.54 -12.47 16.35
C LYS A 93 4.66 -11.02 15.90
N TYR A 94 3.63 -10.20 16.10
CA TYR A 94 3.63 -8.83 15.61
C TYR A 94 4.69 -8.00 16.34
N HIS A 95 5.45 -7.22 15.57
CA HIS A 95 6.37 -6.23 16.08
C HIS A 95 6.36 -5.00 15.19
N GLU A 96 6.05 -3.83 15.75
CA GLU A 96 5.84 -2.60 15.00
C GLU A 96 7.04 -2.23 14.11
N ASP A 97 8.27 -2.41 14.59
CA ASP A 97 9.47 -2.03 13.81
C ASP A 97 9.98 -3.11 12.83
N CYS A 98 9.86 -4.40 13.16
CA CYS A 98 10.59 -5.47 12.44
C CYS A 98 9.73 -6.64 11.97
N HIS A 99 8.43 -6.67 12.29
CA HIS A 99 7.49 -7.70 11.81
C HIS A 99 6.07 -7.14 11.77
N ASN A 100 5.79 -6.32 10.77
CA ASN A 100 4.56 -5.53 10.62
C ASN A 100 3.88 -5.73 9.25
N CYS A 101 2.92 -4.85 8.93
CA CYS A 101 2.15 -4.91 7.69
C CYS A 101 2.99 -4.82 6.41
N PHE A 102 4.11 -4.09 6.41
CA PHE A 102 5.01 -4.05 5.27
C PHE A 102 5.69 -5.39 5.06
N ASP A 103 6.14 -6.03 6.14
CA ASP A 103 6.82 -7.32 6.06
C ASP A 103 5.85 -8.41 5.58
N PHE A 104 4.57 -8.33 5.95
CA PHE A 104 3.52 -9.20 5.42
C PHE A 104 3.38 -9.07 3.90
N VAL A 105 3.26 -7.84 3.38
CA VAL A 105 3.12 -7.59 1.95
C VAL A 105 4.39 -8.05 1.20
N VAL A 106 5.57 -7.67 1.68
CA VAL A 106 6.86 -8.06 1.08
C VAL A 106 7.02 -9.59 1.07
N SER A 107 6.68 -10.26 2.17
CA SER A 107 6.75 -11.71 2.26
C SER A 107 5.82 -12.38 1.24
N PHE A 108 4.57 -11.93 1.15
CA PHE A 108 3.62 -12.45 0.15
C PHE A 108 4.14 -12.26 -1.28
N LEU A 109 4.63 -11.06 -1.63
CA LEU A 109 5.13 -10.78 -2.98
C LEU A 109 6.34 -11.65 -3.32
N ASN A 110 7.23 -11.87 -2.36
CA ASN A 110 8.35 -12.79 -2.53
C ASN A 110 7.89 -14.23 -2.75
N ALA A 111 6.91 -14.65 -1.95
CA ALA A 111 6.28 -15.97 -1.96
C ALA A 111 5.59 -16.31 -3.29
N ILE A 112 4.87 -15.37 -3.90
CA ILE A 112 4.21 -15.56 -5.20
C ILE A 112 5.18 -15.42 -6.39
N GLY A 113 6.43 -15.03 -6.15
CA GLY A 113 7.43 -14.90 -7.20
C GLY A 113 7.43 -13.55 -7.94
N TYR A 114 6.89 -12.49 -7.32
CA TYR A 114 6.88 -11.15 -7.92
C TYR A 114 8.30 -10.55 -7.99
N ARG A 115 8.78 -10.16 -9.18
CA ARG A 115 10.16 -9.67 -9.39
C ARG A 115 10.25 -8.33 -10.14
N TYR A 116 9.15 -7.59 -10.24
CA TYR A 116 9.10 -6.32 -10.98
C TYR A 116 9.59 -5.13 -10.15
N THR A 117 10.84 -5.19 -9.67
CA THR A 117 11.48 -4.07 -8.93
C THR A 117 12.66 -3.50 -9.71
N PRO A 118 12.61 -2.23 -10.15
CA PRO A 118 13.71 -1.57 -10.86
C PRO A 118 15.06 -1.65 -10.15
N HIS A 119 15.08 -1.53 -8.82
CA HIS A 119 16.33 -1.55 -8.04
C HIS A 119 16.87 -2.96 -7.80
N ASN A 120 16.07 -4.02 -8.03
CA ASN A 120 16.50 -5.40 -7.88
C ASN A 120 15.79 -6.35 -8.88
N PRO A 121 16.06 -6.25 -10.19
CA PRO A 121 15.27 -6.89 -11.23
C PRO A 121 15.28 -8.43 -11.24
N ASN A 122 16.14 -9.06 -10.43
CA ASN A 122 16.29 -10.53 -10.37
C ASN A 122 16.31 -11.10 -8.94
N GLY A 123 16.15 -10.26 -7.92
CA GLY A 123 16.23 -10.68 -6.53
C GLY A 123 14.88 -10.60 -5.82
N PRO A 124 14.81 -11.10 -4.57
CA PRO A 124 13.64 -10.90 -3.73
C PRO A 124 13.45 -9.40 -3.45
N ILE A 125 12.19 -9.02 -3.29
CA ILE A 125 11.78 -7.70 -2.86
C ILE A 125 12.23 -7.51 -1.41
N THR A 126 12.93 -6.42 -1.16
CA THR A 126 13.27 -5.97 0.19
C THR A 126 12.27 -4.92 0.66
N ARG A 127 12.25 -4.65 1.97
CA ARG A 127 11.43 -3.56 2.53
C ARG A 127 11.76 -2.22 1.87
N ASP A 128 13.05 -1.92 1.73
CA ASP A 128 13.51 -0.69 1.07
C ASP A 128 13.12 -0.64 -0.40
N GLY A 129 13.25 -1.75 -1.12
CA GLY A 129 12.82 -1.85 -2.52
C GLY A 129 11.32 -1.62 -2.67
N PHE A 130 10.50 -2.25 -1.82
CA PHE A 130 9.05 -2.02 -1.79
C PHE A 130 8.71 -0.55 -1.54
N CYS A 131 9.35 0.09 -0.55
CA CYS A 131 9.15 1.50 -0.25
C CYS A 131 9.57 2.40 -1.43
N GLN A 132 10.77 2.20 -1.97
CA GLN A 132 11.34 3.05 -3.01
C GLN A 132 10.66 2.90 -4.37
N ASP A 133 10.36 1.66 -4.77
CA ASP A 133 9.85 1.36 -6.10
C ASP A 133 8.32 1.47 -6.21
N MET A 134 7.60 1.17 -5.13
CA MET A 134 6.15 1.01 -5.21
C MET A 134 5.41 2.05 -4.38
N ILE A 135 5.85 2.32 -3.15
CA ILE A 135 5.13 3.21 -2.23
C ILE A 135 5.44 4.68 -2.50
N LEU A 136 6.72 5.06 -2.56
CA LEU A 136 7.15 6.45 -2.72
C LEU A 136 6.61 7.13 -3.99
N PRO A 137 6.57 6.49 -5.17
CA PRO A 137 6.02 7.11 -6.38
C PRO A 137 4.52 7.41 -6.29
N VAL A 138 3.75 6.58 -5.59
CA VAL A 138 2.30 6.75 -5.45
C VAL A 138 1.99 7.80 -4.38
N THR A 139 2.63 7.71 -3.22
CA THR A 139 2.45 8.65 -2.10
C THR A 139 2.93 10.05 -2.44
N SER A 140 4.03 10.20 -3.17
CA SER A 140 4.53 11.51 -3.64
C SER A 140 3.53 12.19 -4.58
N ARG A 141 2.93 11.44 -5.51
CA ARG A 141 1.89 11.95 -6.42
C ARG A 141 0.63 12.34 -5.64
N ALA A 142 0.21 11.51 -4.70
CA ALA A 142 -0.93 11.80 -3.84
C ALA A 142 -0.70 13.09 -3.03
N ALA A 143 0.44 13.23 -2.35
CA ALA A 143 0.81 14.45 -1.62
C ALA A 143 0.77 15.69 -2.52
N GLY A 144 1.27 15.60 -3.75
CA GLY A 144 1.20 16.68 -4.73
C GLY A 144 -0.24 17.08 -5.06
N TYR A 145 -1.09 16.10 -5.39
CA TYR A 145 -2.51 16.32 -5.67
C TYR A 145 -3.24 16.95 -4.49
N ILE A 146 -3.01 16.44 -3.28
CA ILE A 146 -3.63 16.92 -2.04
C ILE A 146 -3.23 18.36 -1.76
N GLY A 147 -1.95 18.70 -1.94
CA GLY A 147 -1.46 20.08 -1.79
C GLY A 147 -2.13 21.05 -2.76
N ILE A 148 -2.35 20.63 -4.02
CA ILE A 148 -3.09 21.42 -5.01
C ILE A 148 -4.54 21.61 -4.58
N HIS A 149 -5.22 20.52 -4.23
CA HIS A 149 -6.61 20.56 -3.75
C HIS A 149 -6.75 21.53 -2.57
N ARG A 150 -5.92 21.38 -1.53
CA ARG A 150 -5.92 22.26 -0.35
C ARG A 150 -5.72 23.73 -0.71
N SER A 151 -4.82 24.03 -1.65
CA SER A 151 -4.55 25.40 -2.09
C SER A 151 -5.76 26.02 -2.79
N ILE A 152 -6.38 25.29 -3.72
CA ILE A 152 -7.57 25.75 -4.44
C ILE A 152 -8.75 25.90 -3.48
N THR A 153 -8.99 24.93 -2.59
CA THR A 153 -10.06 25.00 -1.59
C THR A 153 -9.90 26.20 -0.67
N LYS A 154 -8.67 26.53 -0.25
CA LYS A 154 -8.41 27.60 0.72
C LYS A 154 -8.36 28.99 0.08
N TYR A 155 -7.78 29.12 -1.11
CA TYR A 155 -7.48 30.42 -1.71
C TYR A 155 -8.23 30.69 -3.02
N GLY A 156 -8.85 29.69 -3.62
CA GLY A 156 -9.50 29.78 -4.94
C GLY A 156 -8.54 29.62 -6.13
N PHE A 157 -7.23 29.50 -5.89
CA PHE A 157 -6.21 29.36 -6.92
C PHE A 157 -4.96 28.63 -6.39
N LEU A 158 -4.10 28.20 -7.31
CA LEU A 158 -2.76 27.66 -7.03
C LEU A 158 -1.72 28.58 -7.66
N VAL A 159 -0.70 28.97 -6.90
CA VAL A 159 0.49 29.65 -7.44
C VAL A 159 1.58 28.61 -7.65
N GLN A 160 1.90 28.33 -8.91
CA GLN A 160 3.00 27.44 -9.27
C GLN A 160 4.13 28.26 -9.87
N GLN A 161 5.36 28.02 -9.43
CA GLN A 161 6.52 28.60 -10.12
C GLN A 161 6.62 27.98 -11.51
N ALA A 162 6.88 28.80 -12.52
CA ALA A 162 7.12 28.30 -13.87
C ALA A 162 8.28 27.28 -13.83
N SER A 163 8.03 26.05 -14.26
CA SER A 163 9.09 25.06 -14.42
C SER A 163 10.13 25.63 -15.37
N LYS A 164 11.38 25.78 -14.91
CA LYS A 164 12.50 26.02 -15.81
C LYS A 164 12.63 24.77 -16.68
N VAL A 165 12.15 24.86 -17.93
CA VAL A 165 12.51 23.91 -18.97
C VAL A 165 14.00 24.10 -19.21
N LEU A 166 14.82 23.13 -18.78
CA LEU A 166 16.23 23.00 -19.17
C LEU A 166 16.32 21.93 -20.26
#